data_AF-A0A7C2L3N7-F1
#
_entry.id   AF-A0A7C2L3N7-F1
#
_cell.length_a   1.000
_cell.length_b   1.000
_cell.length_c   1.000
_cell.angle_alpha   90.00
_cell.angle_beta   90.00
_cell.angle_gamma   90.00
#
_symmetry.space_group_name_H-M   'P 1'
#
loop_
_entity.id
_entity.type
_entity.pdbx_description
1 polymer ?
#
loop_
_entity_poly.entity_id
_entity_poly.type
_entity_poly.pdbx_seq_one_letter_code
_entity_poly.pdbx_strand_id
1 'polypeptide(L)'
;MMRRRMIRLWALGHGMFAVAGVLVGFPLQEENVRIIREKTEARLREIVASARGAMGLVVVDLVNGERLAINENLTFPQGSAIKIPILMEVYKQAHEGRFRLTDRRRVERASMVGGSGILKEFGDGMSELSIYDLCVLMIVLSDNTATNMLIDLVGMENVNRTMASLGLVRTRLQ
;
A
#
# COMPACT_ATOMS: atom_id res chain seq x y z
N MET A 1 28.73 -11.68 9.97
CA MET A 1 29.90 -12.35 10.59
C MET A 1 29.47 -12.89 11.95
N MET A 2 28.96 -14.12 12.02
CA MET A 2 28.36 -14.70 13.23
C MET A 2 29.25 -15.82 13.75
N ARG A 3 29.83 -15.64 14.95
CA ARG A 3 30.78 -16.57 15.57
C ARG A 3 30.07 -17.88 15.93
N ARG A 4 30.44 -18.98 15.25
CA ARG A 4 30.12 -20.35 15.67
C ARG A 4 30.91 -20.67 16.95
N ARG A 5 30.21 -20.99 18.05
CA ARG A 5 30.84 -21.58 19.24
C ARG A 5 31.14 -23.05 18.93
N MET A 6 32.42 -23.39 18.79
CA MET A 6 32.90 -24.78 18.78
C MET A 6 32.80 -25.35 20.18
N ILE A 7 32.03 -26.42 20.34
CA ILE A 7 32.11 -27.30 21.52
C ILE A 7 33.15 -28.37 21.17
N ARG A 8 34.28 -28.37 21.90
CA ARG A 8 35.30 -29.44 21.82
C ARG A 8 34.87 -30.58 22.73
N LEU A 9 34.51 -31.72 22.16
CA LEU A 9 34.37 -32.98 22.89
C LEU A 9 35.73 -33.69 22.88
N TRP A 10 36.30 -33.96 24.05
CA TRP A 10 37.44 -34.88 24.17
C TRP A 10 36.91 -36.32 24.23
N ALA A 11 37.34 -37.17 23.31
CA ALA A 11 37.07 -38.60 23.33
C ALA A 11 38.30 -39.34 23.89
N LEU A 12 38.17 -39.95 25.06
CA LEU A 12 39.05 -40.99 25.56
C LEU A 12 38.21 -42.25 25.75
N GLY A 13 38.61 -43.35 25.10
CA GLY A 13 38.02 -44.67 25.29
C GLY A 13 37.55 -45.30 23.98
N HIS A 14 38.24 -46.38 23.58
CA HIS A 14 37.91 -47.21 22.44
C HIS A 14 36.55 -47.90 22.64
N GLY A 15 35.57 -47.47 21.85
CA GLY A 15 34.26 -48.09 21.76
C GLY A 15 33.55 -47.49 20.55
N MET A 16 33.56 -48.22 19.43
CA MET A 16 32.93 -47.80 18.19
C MET A 16 31.40 -47.83 18.35
N PHE A 17 30.82 -46.72 18.79
CA PHE A 17 29.41 -46.44 18.57
C PHE A 17 29.30 -45.43 17.43
N ALA A 18 28.95 -45.92 16.25
CA ALA A 18 28.46 -45.09 15.18
C ALA A 18 27.13 -44.47 15.64
N VAL A 19 27.19 -43.24 16.17
CA VAL A 19 26.00 -42.41 16.28
C VAL A 19 25.67 -42.00 14.87
N ALA A 20 24.70 -42.70 14.26
CA ALA A 20 24.07 -42.29 13.02
C ALA A 20 23.55 -40.87 13.26
N GLY A 21 24.24 -39.90 12.68
CA GLY A 21 23.83 -38.51 12.69
C GLY A 21 22.54 -38.41 11.91
N VAL A 22 21.40 -38.46 12.60
CA VAL A 22 20.18 -37.89 12.05
C VAL A 22 20.33 -36.39 12.19
N LEU A 23 20.99 -35.79 11.20
CA LEU A 23 20.79 -34.39 10.87
C LEU A 23 19.34 -34.27 10.39
N VAL A 24 18.40 -34.22 11.33
CA VAL A 24 17.05 -33.71 11.06
C VAL A 24 17.24 -32.22 10.81
N GLY A 25 17.59 -31.85 9.59
CA GLY A 25 17.42 -30.48 9.11
C GLY A 25 15.92 -30.19 9.17
N PHE A 26 15.50 -29.44 10.18
CA PHE A 26 14.11 -29.15 10.53
C PHE A 26 13.22 -28.83 9.31
N PRO A 27 12.36 -29.77 8.84
CA PRO A 27 11.30 -29.48 7.86
C PRO A 27 10.08 -28.83 8.53
N LEU A 28 10.07 -28.79 9.87
CA LEU A 28 8.94 -28.34 10.69
C LEU A 28 8.57 -26.87 10.43
N GLN A 29 9.50 -26.04 9.95
CA GLN A 29 9.20 -24.62 9.73
C GLN A 29 8.37 -24.40 8.46
N GLU A 30 8.65 -25.10 7.35
CA GLU A 30 7.90 -24.97 6.10
C GLU A 30 6.48 -25.54 6.23
N GLU A 31 6.34 -26.69 6.90
CA GLU A 31 5.04 -27.30 7.15
C GLU A 31 4.16 -26.44 8.07
N ASN A 32 4.72 -25.87 9.13
CA ASN A 32 3.99 -24.94 10.00
C ASN A 32 3.56 -23.68 9.26
N VAL A 33 4.42 -23.11 8.40
CA VAL A 33 4.08 -21.95 7.57
C VAL A 33 2.94 -22.29 6.60
N ARG A 34 2.99 -23.46 5.94
CA ARG A 34 1.91 -23.94 5.06
C ARG A 34 0.58 -24.07 5.80
N ILE A 35 0.58 -24.68 6.99
CA ILE A 35 -0.63 -24.85 7.81
C ILE A 35 -1.19 -23.49 8.26
N ILE A 36 -0.34 -22.55 8.70
CA ILE A 36 -0.78 -21.21 9.08
C ILE A 36 -1.39 -20.49 7.88
N ARG A 37 -0.77 -20.60 6.70
CA ARG A 37 -1.26 -20.03 5.46
C ARG A 37 -2.65 -20.55 5.11
N GLU A 38 -2.82 -21.87 5.03
CA GLU A 38 -4.12 -22.49 4.74
C GLU A 38 -5.22 -22.05 5.73
N LYS A 39 -4.89 -22.01 7.03
CA LYS A 39 -5.81 -21.52 8.06
C LYS A 39 -6.15 -20.04 7.88
N THR A 40 -5.18 -19.19 7.57
CA THR A 40 -5.39 -17.78 7.29
C THR A 40 -6.27 -17.59 6.04
N GLU A 41 -6.01 -18.31 4.95
CA GLU A 41 -6.82 -18.24 3.74
C GLU A 41 -8.27 -18.66 4.00
N ALA A 42 -8.48 -19.78 4.70
CA ALA A 42 -9.80 -20.25 5.08
C ALA A 42 -10.54 -19.19 5.92
N ARG A 43 -9.86 -18.60 6.90
CA ARG A 43 -10.44 -17.56 7.76
C ARG A 43 -10.80 -16.29 6.98
N LEU A 44 -9.96 -15.86 6.05
CA LEU A 44 -10.25 -14.70 5.20
C LEU A 44 -11.45 -14.97 4.29
N ARG A 45 -11.58 -16.19 3.74
CA ARG A 45 -12.75 -16.59 2.94
C ARG A 45 -14.03 -16.58 3.77
N GLU A 46 -14.00 -17.06 5.01
CA GLU A 46 -15.14 -16.98 5.93
C GLU A 46 -15.56 -15.54 6.20
N ILE A 47 -14.60 -14.65 6.48
CA ILE A 47 -14.87 -13.22 6.73
C ILE A 47 -15.55 -12.61 5.51
N VAL A 48 -15.01 -12.82 4.31
CA VAL A 48 -15.60 -12.31 3.06
C VAL A 48 -17.01 -12.88 2.83
N ALA A 49 -17.22 -14.17 3.06
CA ALA A 49 -18.53 -14.81 2.89
C ALA A 49 -19.57 -14.33 3.93
N SER A 50 -19.13 -13.90 5.11
CA SER A 50 -20.01 -13.37 6.16
C SER A 50 -20.44 -11.92 5.95
N ALA A 51 -19.84 -11.21 4.99
CA ALA A 51 -20.12 -9.81 4.74
C ALA A 51 -21.57 -9.62 4.25
N ARG A 52 -22.28 -8.65 4.84
CA ARG A 52 -23.62 -8.22 4.38
C ARG A 52 -23.50 -7.26 3.19
N GLY A 53 -22.74 -7.65 2.17
CA GLY A 53 -22.44 -6.84 0.99
C GLY A 53 -21.33 -7.46 0.14
N ALA A 54 -21.01 -6.84 -1.00
CA ALA A 54 -19.89 -7.26 -1.82
C ALA A 54 -18.56 -6.90 -1.12
N MET A 55 -17.68 -7.88 -0.94
CA MET A 55 -16.33 -7.68 -0.42
C MET A 55 -15.31 -8.32 -1.35
N GLY A 56 -14.25 -7.57 -1.66
CA GLY A 56 -13.09 -8.05 -2.40
C GLY A 56 -11.85 -7.97 -1.53
N LEU A 57 -10.95 -8.93 -1.70
CA LEU A 57 -9.69 -9.01 -0.97
C LEU A 57 -8.59 -9.44 -1.92
N VAL A 58 -7.49 -8.70 -1.93
CA VAL A 58 -6.24 -9.11 -2.57
C VAL A 58 -5.12 -8.89 -1.58
N VAL A 59 -4.36 -9.94 -1.29
CA VAL A 59 -3.16 -9.91 -0.45
C VAL A 59 -2.01 -10.41 -1.30
N VAL A 60 -0.93 -9.64 -1.34
CA VAL A 60 0.29 -9.98 -2.08
C VAL A 60 1.45 -9.93 -1.11
N ASP A 61 2.18 -11.04 -1.01
CA ASP A 61 3.48 -11.07 -0.35
C ASP A 61 4.54 -10.50 -1.30
N LEU A 62 5.16 -9.40 -0.91
CA LEU A 62 6.14 -8.70 -1.74
C LEU A 62 7.53 -9.35 -1.73
N VAL A 63 7.78 -10.33 -0.86
CA VAL A 63 9.06 -11.03 -0.76
C VAL A 63 9.14 -12.16 -1.79
N ASN A 64 8.10 -12.96 -1.90
CA ASN A 64 8.06 -14.15 -2.77
C ASN A 64 7.03 -14.04 -3.92
N GLY A 65 6.20 -13.00 -3.95
CA GLY A 65 5.19 -12.79 -4.98
C GLY A 65 3.93 -13.65 -4.81
N GLU A 66 3.80 -14.39 -3.71
CA GLU A 66 2.60 -15.17 -3.45
C GLU A 66 1.37 -14.27 -3.30
N ARG A 67 0.22 -14.80 -3.72
CA ARG A 67 -1.00 -14.00 -3.83
C ARG A 67 -2.23 -14.79 -3.43
N LEU A 68 -3.04 -14.17 -2.57
CA LEU A 68 -4.39 -14.60 -2.24
C LEU A 68 -5.37 -13.56 -2.79
N ALA A 69 -6.37 -14.01 -3.53
CA ALA A 69 -7.38 -13.14 -4.10
C ALA A 69 -8.79 -13.73 -3.97
N ILE A 70 -9.73 -12.87 -3.59
CA ILE A 70 -11.16 -13.16 -3.47
C ILE A 70 -11.90 -11.99 -4.11
N ASN A 71 -12.73 -12.25 -5.13
CA ASN A 71 -13.51 -11.24 -5.86
C ASN A 71 -12.69 -10.08 -6.46
N GLU A 72 -11.42 -10.33 -6.82
CA GLU A 72 -10.47 -9.33 -7.34
C GLU A 72 -10.92 -8.59 -8.61
N ASN A 73 -11.84 -9.18 -9.36
CA ASN A 73 -12.32 -8.66 -10.63
C ASN A 73 -13.59 -7.82 -10.50
N LEU A 74 -14.15 -7.72 -9.28
CA LEU A 74 -15.25 -6.80 -9.01
C LEU A 74 -14.74 -5.36 -8.93
N THR A 75 -15.57 -4.42 -9.38
CA THR A 75 -15.30 -3.00 -9.27
C THR A 75 -15.95 -2.45 -8.01
N PHE A 76 -15.19 -1.66 -7.25
CA PHE A 76 -15.63 -1.05 -6.00
C PHE A 76 -15.47 0.48 -6.05
N PRO A 77 -16.36 1.24 -5.38
CA PRO A 77 -16.12 2.66 -5.17
C PRO A 77 -14.83 2.83 -4.37
N GLN A 78 -13.87 3.55 -4.93
CA GLN A 78 -12.53 3.69 -4.32
C GLN A 78 -12.54 4.55 -3.05
N GLY A 79 -13.53 5.43 -2.91
CA GLY A 79 -13.52 6.47 -1.88
C GLY A 79 -12.20 7.23 -1.93
N SER A 80 -11.61 7.48 -0.76
CA SER A 80 -10.35 8.24 -0.67
C SER A 80 -9.11 7.48 -1.14
N ALA A 81 -9.19 6.20 -1.48
CA ALA A 81 -8.06 5.48 -2.09
C ALA A 81 -7.67 6.05 -3.47
N ILE A 82 -8.61 6.72 -4.16
CA ILE A 82 -8.34 7.38 -5.46
C ILE A 82 -7.29 8.50 -5.37
N LYS A 83 -7.02 9.01 -4.18
CA LYS A 83 -5.99 10.02 -3.92
C LYS A 83 -4.58 9.50 -4.18
N ILE A 84 -4.36 8.18 -4.17
CA ILE A 84 -3.08 7.58 -4.56
C ILE A 84 -2.80 7.81 -6.05
N PRO A 85 -3.70 7.45 -7.00
CA PRO A 85 -3.57 7.85 -8.40
C PRO A 85 -3.36 9.36 -8.64
N ILE A 86 -4.07 10.21 -7.90
CA ILE A 86 -3.90 11.67 -8.00
C ILE A 86 -2.47 12.06 -7.59
N LEU A 87 -1.98 11.55 -6.46
CA LEU A 87 -0.61 11.76 -5.99
C LEU A 87 0.43 11.31 -7.03
N MET A 88 0.24 10.13 -7.62
CA MET A 88 1.13 9.61 -8.65
C MET A 88 1.23 10.56 -9.85
N GLU A 89 0.10 11.12 -10.30
CA GLU A 89 0.11 12.07 -11.40
C GLU A 89 0.77 13.41 -11.03
N VAL A 90 0.56 13.91 -9.80
CA VAL A 90 1.24 15.12 -9.31
C VAL A 90 2.75 14.95 -9.37
N TYR A 91 3.27 13.83 -8.85
CA TYR A 91 4.71 13.57 -8.85
C TYR A 91 5.25 13.32 -10.26
N LYS A 92 4.47 12.67 -11.14
CA LYS A 92 4.84 12.51 -12.55
C LYS A 92 4.99 13.87 -13.25
N GLN A 93 4.02 14.77 -13.13
CA GLN A 93 4.10 16.10 -13.75
C GLN A 93 5.21 16.97 -13.14
N ALA A 94 5.46 16.85 -11.83
CA ALA A 94 6.59 17.51 -11.19
C ALA A 94 7.94 17.00 -11.72
N HIS A 95 8.07 15.67 -11.89
CA HIS A 95 9.27 15.06 -12.48
C HIS A 95 9.48 15.48 -13.94
N GLU A 96 8.40 15.63 -14.71
CA GLU A 96 8.42 16.19 -16.07
C GLU A 96 8.70 17.70 -16.12
N GLY A 97 8.85 18.36 -14.97
CA GLY A 97 9.18 19.79 -14.88
C GLY A 97 8.03 20.75 -15.18
N ARG A 98 6.77 20.28 -15.18
CA ARG A 98 5.60 21.15 -15.42
C ARG A 98 5.36 22.16 -14.31
N PHE A 99 5.75 21.80 -13.08
CA PHE A 99 5.75 22.63 -11.89
C PHE A 99 6.73 22.03 -10.87
N ARG A 100 7.02 22.77 -9.80
CA ARG A 100 7.80 22.26 -8.65
C ARG A 100 6.86 21.98 -7.49
N LEU A 101 7.16 20.97 -6.69
CA LEU A 101 6.39 20.68 -5.48
C LEU A 101 6.43 21.83 -4.44
N THR A 102 7.43 22.71 -4.53
CA THR A 102 7.55 23.92 -3.71
C THR A 102 6.74 25.11 -4.22
N ASP A 103 6.17 25.03 -5.43
CA ASP A 103 5.29 26.08 -5.93
C ASP A 103 4.04 26.15 -5.05
N ARG A 104 3.60 27.38 -4.77
CA ARG A 104 2.51 27.63 -3.82
C ARG A 104 1.19 27.83 -4.55
N ARG A 105 0.11 27.39 -3.90
CA ARG A 105 -1.27 27.58 -4.34
C ARG A 105 -2.03 28.25 -3.23
N ARG A 106 -2.72 29.33 -3.57
CA ARG A 106 -3.61 30.03 -2.67
C ARG A 106 -4.85 29.17 -2.40
N VAL A 107 -5.21 29.04 -1.14
CA VAL A 107 -6.42 28.31 -0.72
C VAL A 107 -7.57 29.30 -0.74
N GLU A 108 -8.40 29.21 -1.77
CA GLU A 108 -9.56 30.09 -1.97
C GLU A 108 -10.85 29.34 -1.69
N ARG A 109 -11.89 30.08 -1.28
CA ARG A 109 -13.21 29.50 -0.97
C ARG A 109 -13.83 28.75 -2.15
N ALA A 110 -13.50 29.13 -3.39
CA ALA A 110 -13.94 28.43 -4.59
C ALA A 110 -13.45 26.97 -4.66
N SER A 111 -12.31 26.65 -4.06
CA SER A 111 -11.76 25.29 -4.01
C SER A 111 -12.23 24.52 -2.77
N MET A 112 -12.80 25.19 -1.78
CA MET A 112 -13.19 24.58 -0.52
C MET A 112 -14.41 23.70 -0.69
N VAL A 113 -14.30 22.46 -0.25
CA VAL A 113 -15.39 21.48 -0.25
C VAL A 113 -15.57 20.84 1.11
N GLY A 114 -16.80 20.40 1.37
CA GLY A 114 -17.14 19.66 2.58
C GLY A 114 -16.51 18.27 2.66
N GLY A 115 -16.78 17.59 3.77
CA GLY A 115 -16.23 16.25 4.05
C GLY A 115 -14.98 16.31 4.93
N SER A 116 -14.02 15.42 4.67
CA SER A 116 -12.78 15.30 5.46
C SER A 116 -11.76 16.38 5.11
N GLY A 117 -10.93 16.72 6.09
CA GLY A 117 -9.89 17.73 5.95
C GLY A 117 -10.07 18.93 6.88
N ILE A 118 -9.04 19.78 6.89
CA ILE A 118 -8.96 20.99 7.71
C ILE A 118 -9.02 22.27 6.86
N LEU A 119 -8.72 22.20 5.56
CA LEU A 119 -8.66 23.38 4.70
C LEU A 119 -10.01 24.09 4.53
N LYS A 120 -11.12 23.38 4.72
CA LYS A 120 -12.47 23.97 4.75
C LYS A 120 -12.67 24.97 5.90
N GLU A 121 -11.84 24.89 6.94
CA GLU A 121 -11.87 25.79 8.10
C GLU A 121 -10.95 27.02 7.91
N PHE A 122 -10.18 27.06 6.82
CA PHE A 122 -9.25 28.16 6.58
C PHE A 122 -10.00 29.41 6.10
N GLY A 123 -9.42 30.58 6.38
CA GLY A 123 -9.92 31.85 5.86
C GLY A 123 -9.72 31.97 4.35
N ASP A 124 -10.70 32.56 3.65
CA ASP A 124 -10.69 32.71 2.20
C ASP A 124 -9.47 33.49 1.70
N GLY A 125 -8.59 32.82 0.96
CA GLY A 125 -7.39 33.42 0.40
C GLY A 125 -6.37 33.89 1.45
N MET A 126 -6.50 33.48 2.71
CA MET A 126 -5.63 33.88 3.82
C MET A 126 -4.37 33.00 3.94
N SER A 127 -4.31 31.91 3.18
CA SER A 127 -3.21 30.95 3.23
C SER A 127 -2.79 30.52 1.84
N GLU A 128 -1.48 30.28 1.70
CA GLU A 128 -0.89 29.65 0.52
C GLU A 128 -0.10 28.44 0.96
N LEU A 129 -0.35 27.29 0.33
CA LEU A 129 0.31 26.03 0.65
C LEU A 129 1.13 25.56 -0.53
N SER A 130 2.27 24.92 -0.27
CA SER A 130 3.02 24.30 -1.37
C SER A 130 2.23 23.12 -1.94
N ILE A 131 2.46 22.77 -3.20
CA ILE A 131 1.90 21.56 -3.80
C ILE A 131 2.25 20.31 -2.97
N TYR A 132 3.45 20.28 -2.39
CA TYR A 132 3.85 19.24 -1.44
C TYR A 132 2.94 19.18 -0.20
N ASP A 133 2.66 20.32 0.43
CA ASP A 133 1.78 20.37 1.62
C ASP A 133 0.36 19.94 1.26
N LEU A 134 -0.15 20.33 0.09
CA LEU A 134 -1.44 19.86 -0.41
C LEU A 134 -1.45 18.33 -0.58
N CYS A 135 -0.37 17.74 -1.11
CA CYS A 135 -0.24 16.29 -1.22
C CYS A 135 -0.26 15.62 0.17
N VAL A 136 0.46 16.18 1.14
CA VAL A 136 0.47 15.68 2.52
C VAL A 136 -0.93 15.74 3.13
N LEU A 137 -1.63 16.87 3.02
CA LEU A 137 -2.99 17.02 3.56
C LEU A 137 -3.98 16.08 2.87
N MET A 138 -3.88 15.91 1.55
CA MET A 138 -4.68 14.97 0.79
C MET A 138 -4.48 13.52 1.29
N ILE A 139 -3.25 13.10 1.57
CA ILE A 139 -2.97 11.70 1.94
C ILE A 139 -3.18 11.44 3.44
N VAL A 140 -2.66 12.33 4.30
CA VAL A 140 -2.63 12.12 5.75
C VAL A 140 -3.98 12.44 6.38
N LEU A 141 -4.63 13.54 5.95
CA LEU A 141 -5.91 13.97 6.50
C LEU A 141 -7.10 13.66 5.58
N SER A 142 -6.83 13.01 4.44
CA SER A 142 -7.85 12.77 3.42
C SER A 142 -8.55 14.07 2.99
N ASP A 143 -7.83 15.20 3.00
CA ASP A 143 -8.43 16.52 2.82
C ASP A 143 -9.02 16.68 1.41
N ASN A 144 -10.33 16.89 1.32
CA ASN A 144 -11.05 16.96 0.05
C ASN A 144 -10.78 18.27 -0.70
N THR A 145 -10.50 19.37 0.00
CA THR A 145 -10.15 20.64 -0.63
C THR A 145 -8.76 20.53 -1.28
N ALA A 146 -7.79 19.96 -0.56
CA ALA A 146 -6.47 19.68 -1.13
C ALA A 146 -6.56 18.74 -2.34
N THR A 147 -7.45 17.74 -2.26
CA THR A 147 -7.72 16.81 -3.36
C THR A 147 -8.19 17.54 -4.61
N ASN A 148 -9.21 18.38 -4.49
CA ASN A 148 -9.76 19.11 -5.64
C ASN A 148 -8.74 20.09 -6.21
N MET A 149 -8.01 20.81 -5.37
CA MET A 149 -6.93 21.71 -5.82
C MET A 149 -5.85 20.96 -6.62
N LEU A 150 -5.51 19.73 -6.22
CA LEU A 150 -4.54 18.90 -6.95
C LEU A 150 -5.14 18.31 -8.23
N ILE A 151 -6.43 17.95 -8.23
CA ILE A 151 -7.15 17.53 -9.44
C ILE A 151 -7.17 18.67 -10.46
N ASP A 152 -7.48 19.90 -10.03
CA ASP A 152 -7.50 21.09 -10.90
C ASP A 152 -6.11 21.38 -11.48
N LEU A 153 -5.06 21.16 -10.68
CA LEU A 153 -3.68 21.34 -11.10
C LEU A 153 -3.28 20.33 -12.19
N VAL A 154 -3.58 19.05 -11.99
CA VAL A 154 -3.04 17.98 -12.86
C VAL A 154 -4.01 17.52 -13.94
N GLY A 155 -5.32 17.75 -13.78
CA GLY A 155 -6.40 17.31 -14.65
C GLY A 155 -6.81 15.84 -14.45
N MET A 156 -8.10 15.59 -14.29
CA MET A 156 -8.65 14.22 -14.09
C MET A 156 -8.28 13.25 -15.21
N GLU A 157 -8.30 13.70 -16.47
CA GLU A 157 -7.98 12.86 -17.61
C GLU A 157 -6.51 12.41 -17.59
N ASN A 158 -5.61 13.25 -17.10
CA ASN A 158 -4.20 12.87 -16.93
C ASN A 158 -4.04 11.78 -15.87
N VAL A 159 -4.76 11.88 -14.74
CA VAL A 159 -4.78 10.82 -13.71
C VAL A 159 -5.25 9.49 -14.31
N ASN A 160 -6.35 9.51 -15.06
CA ASN A 160 -6.90 8.32 -15.70
C ASN A 160 -5.97 7.72 -16.75
N ARG A 161 -5.33 8.57 -17.58
CA ARG A 161 -4.33 8.12 -18.56
C ARG A 161 -3.11 7.49 -17.91
N THR A 162 -2.64 8.05 -16.78
CA THR A 162 -1.53 7.47 -16.03
C THR A 162 -1.89 6.09 -15.49
N MET A 163 -3.09 5.90 -14.94
CA MET A 163 -3.55 4.57 -14.52
C MET A 163 -3.64 3.59 -15.69
N ALA A 164 -4.18 4.02 -16.84
CA ALA A 164 -4.24 3.20 -18.04
C ALA A 164 -2.84 2.78 -18.54
N SER A 165 -1.85 3.68 -18.50
CA SER A 165 -0.48 3.38 -18.92
C SER A 165 0.21 2.33 -18.05
N LEU A 166 -0.25 2.15 -16.81
CA LEU A 166 0.22 1.13 -15.87
C LEU A 166 -0.60 -0.18 -15.96
N GLY A 167 -1.52 -0.28 -16.93
CA GLY A 167 -2.42 -1.43 -17.06
C GLY A 167 -3.62 -1.42 -16.10
N LEU A 168 -3.78 -0.36 -15.29
CA LEU A 168 -4.83 -0.25 -14.27
C LEU A 168 -6.12 0.39 -14.82
N VAL A 169 -6.62 -0.10 -15.95
CA VAL A 169 -7.74 0.51 -16.71
C VAL A 169 -9.08 0.56 -15.96
N ARG A 170 -9.22 -0.24 -14.89
CA ARG A 170 -10.43 -0.26 -14.02
C ARG A 170 -10.34 0.70 -12.83
N THR A 171 -9.19 1.31 -12.59
CA THR A 171 -9.00 2.33 -11.55
C THR A 171 -9.18 3.70 -12.18
N ARG A 172 -10.33 4.33 -11.94
CA ARG A 172 -10.70 5.61 -12.58
C ARG A 172 -11.15 6.65 -11.57
N LEU A 173 -10.66 7.87 -11.77
CA LEU A 173 -11.20 9.09 -11.20
C LEU A 173 -12.40 9.54 -12.03
N GLN A 174 -13.50 9.87 -11.38
CA GLN A 174 -14.82 10.17 -11.97
C GLN A 174 -15.37 11.48 -11.41
#